data_AF-A0AAC9NJ85-F1
#
_entry.id   AF-A0AAC9NJ85-F1
#
_cell.length_a   1.000
_cell.length_b   1.000
_cell.length_c   1.000
_cell.angle_alpha   90.00
_cell.angle_beta   90.00
_cell.angle_gamma   90.00
#
_symmetry.space_group_name_H-M   'P 1'
#
loop_
_entity.id
_entity.type
_entity.pdbx_description
1 polymer ?
#
loop_
_entity_poly.entity_id
_entity_poly.type
_entity_poly.pdbx_seq_one_letter_code
_entity_poly.pdbx_strand_id
1 'polypeptide(L)'
;MGTLQILFLIVIWVLPAILSINTYCEMDKKEQQELKNEFKNPFALFGVGFVVIGLLLFSSGYISSLKLPQHIGAIMVVTSWFTTSIVSRKRKKVSFVTSIALILLGVIGIAVYSCLI
;
A
#
# COMPACT_ATOMS: atom_id res chain seq x y z
N MET A 1 -19.54 -11.82 13.22
CA MET A 1 -19.25 -10.86 12.12
C MET A 1 -20.56 -10.48 11.48
N GLY A 2 -20.87 -9.19 11.37
CA GLY A 2 -22.16 -8.73 10.85
C GLY A 2 -22.22 -8.76 9.32
N THR A 3 -23.42 -8.88 8.76
CA THR A 3 -23.65 -8.88 7.30
C THR A 3 -23.06 -7.64 6.61
N LEU A 4 -23.13 -6.47 7.28
CA LEU A 4 -22.51 -5.23 6.80
C LEU A 4 -20.99 -5.31 6.76
N GLN A 5 -20.34 -5.90 7.75
CA GLN A 5 -18.87 -6.07 7.75
C GLN A 5 -18.42 -6.95 6.58
N ILE A 6 -19.15 -8.03 6.32
CA ILE A 6 -18.88 -8.93 5.19
C ILE A 6 -19.03 -8.17 3.87
N LEU A 7 -20.09 -7.36 3.72
CA LEU A 7 -20.29 -6.51 2.55
C LEU A 7 -19.11 -5.56 2.33
N PHE A 8 -18.65 -4.86 3.38
CA PHE A 8 -17.51 -3.95 3.27
C PHE A 8 -16.22 -4.66 2.87
N LEU A 9 -15.97 -5.88 3.36
CA LEU A 9 -14.80 -6.66 2.95
C LEU A 9 -14.86 -7.10 1.49
N ILE A 10 -16.04 -7.47 1.00
CA ILE A 10 -16.19 -7.81 -0.42
C ILE A 10 -15.89 -6.55 -1.25
N VAL A 11 -16.48 -5.41 -0.90
CA VAL A 11 -16.29 -4.16 -1.65
C VAL A 11 -14.83 -3.71 -1.64
N ILE A 12 -14.15 -3.77 -0.49
CA ILE A 12 -12.76 -3.29 -0.37
C ILE A 12 -11.79 -4.10 -1.24
N TRP A 13 -12.06 -5.39 -1.49
CA TRP A 13 -11.24 -6.22 -2.37
C TRP A 13 -11.69 -6.19 -3.82
N VAL A 14 -13.00 -6.31 -4.07
CA VAL A 14 -13.56 -6.44 -5.41
C VAL A 14 -13.44 -5.13 -6.19
N LEU A 15 -13.71 -3.98 -5.57
CA LEU A 15 -13.70 -2.70 -6.27
C LEU A 15 -12.30 -2.34 -6.80
N PRO A 16 -11.21 -2.39 -6.01
CA PRO A 16 -9.88 -2.13 -6.52
C PRO A 16 -9.43 -3.18 -7.54
N ALA A 17 -9.83 -4.45 -7.38
CA ALA A 17 -9.49 -5.51 -8.32
C ALA A 17 -10.13 -5.26 -9.70
N ILE A 18 -11.43 -4.94 -9.73
CA ILE A 18 -12.14 -4.62 -10.98
C ILE A 18 -11.54 -3.38 -11.65
N LEU A 19 -11.30 -2.30 -10.89
CA LEU A 19 -10.69 -1.09 -11.44
C LEU A 19 -9.31 -1.38 -12.03
N SER A 20 -8.48 -2.15 -11.30
CA SER A 20 -7.13 -2.50 -11.76
C SER A 20 -7.16 -3.38 -13.02
N ILE A 21 -8.06 -4.36 -13.07
CA ILE A 21 -8.24 -5.23 -14.25
C ILE A 21 -8.74 -4.41 -15.44
N ASN A 22 -9.73 -3.54 -15.23
CA ASN A 22 -10.28 -2.73 -16.31
C ASN A 22 -9.23 -1.80 -16.90
N THR A 23 -8.51 -1.06 -16.05
CA THR A 23 -7.39 -0.22 -16.50
C THR A 23 -6.31 -1.03 -17.22
N TYR A 24 -5.98 -2.23 -16.74
CA TYR A 24 -5.02 -3.10 -17.42
C TYR A 24 -5.51 -3.56 -18.80
N CYS A 25 -6.80 -3.89 -18.93
CA CYS A 25 -7.39 -4.31 -20.20
C CYS A 25 -7.54 -3.17 -21.21
N GLU A 26 -7.72 -1.93 -20.74
CA GLU A 26 -7.79 -0.73 -21.58
C GLU A 26 -6.42 -0.27 -22.10
N MET A 27 -5.32 -0.64 -21.43
CA MET A 27 -3.95 -0.34 -21.85
C MET A 27 -3.55 -1.06 -23.14
N ASP A 28 -2.71 -0.41 -23.94
CA ASP A 28 -2.13 -1.04 -25.12
C ASP A 28 -1.10 -2.14 -24.75
N LYS A 29 -0.72 -2.98 -25.71
CA LYS A 29 0.21 -4.10 -25.46
C LYS A 29 1.59 -3.66 -24.97
N LYS A 30 2.06 -2.47 -25.38
CA LYS A 30 3.35 -1.92 -24.97
C LYS A 30 3.26 -1.41 -23.53
N GLU A 31 2.23 -0.66 -23.19
CA GLU A 31 1.94 -0.21 -21.82
C GLU A 31 1.79 -1.39 -20.85
N GLN A 32 1.02 -2.41 -21.24
CA GLN A 32 0.88 -3.65 -20.47
C GLN A 32 2.24 -4.34 -20.21
N GLN A 33 3.14 -4.33 -21.21
CA GLN A 33 4.47 -4.92 -21.11
C GLN A 33 5.39 -4.09 -20.20
N GLU A 34 5.33 -2.77 -20.30
CA GLU A 34 6.06 -1.84 -19.44
C GLU A 34 5.62 -1.99 -17.99
N LEU A 35 4.32 -2.02 -17.72
CA LEU A 35 3.76 -2.22 -16.39
C LEU A 35 4.15 -3.59 -15.82
N LYS A 36 4.09 -4.67 -16.62
CA LYS A 36 4.62 -5.99 -16.22
C LYS A 36 6.11 -5.95 -15.86
N ASN A 37 6.91 -5.21 -16.62
CA ASN A 37 8.34 -5.07 -16.33
C ASN A 37 8.60 -4.19 -15.11
N GLU A 38 7.77 -3.19 -14.87
CA GLU A 38 7.82 -2.37 -13.66
C GLU A 38 7.47 -3.21 -12.43
N PHE A 39 6.44 -4.07 -12.49
CA PHE A 39 6.14 -5.03 -11.41
C PHE A 39 7.22 -6.09 -11.19
N LYS A 40 8.11 -6.34 -12.14
CA LYS A 40 9.32 -7.16 -11.89
C LYS A 40 10.38 -6.40 -11.10
N ASN A 41 10.33 -5.07 -11.09
CA ASN A 41 11.22 -4.25 -10.28
C ASN A 41 10.80 -4.37 -8.81
N PRO A 42 11.66 -4.90 -7.93
CA PRO A 42 11.34 -5.02 -6.51
C PRO A 42 10.96 -3.67 -5.89
N PHE A 43 11.53 -2.55 -6.35
CA PHE A 43 11.16 -1.22 -5.85
C PHE A 43 9.72 -0.81 -6.19
N ALA A 44 9.19 -1.23 -7.33
CA ALA A 44 7.79 -0.93 -7.68
C ALA A 44 6.83 -1.83 -6.89
N LEU A 45 7.18 -3.11 -6.70
CA LEU A 45 6.45 -4.03 -5.83
C LEU A 45 6.41 -3.54 -4.38
N PHE A 46 7.56 -3.18 -3.82
CA PHE A 46 7.65 -2.65 -2.46
C PHE A 46 7.07 -1.24 -2.35
N GLY A 47 7.12 -0.42 -3.41
CA GLY A 47 6.61 0.95 -3.38
C GLY A 47 5.10 1.02 -3.49
N VAL A 48 4.52 0.47 -4.56
CA VAL A 48 3.08 0.61 -4.85
C VAL A 48 2.31 -0.64 -4.44
N GLY A 49 2.82 -1.83 -4.77
CA GLY A 49 2.13 -3.09 -4.48
C GLY A 49 1.91 -3.31 -2.99
N PHE A 50 2.95 -3.10 -2.18
CA PHE A 50 2.86 -3.26 -0.72
C PHE A 50 1.98 -2.21 -0.04
N VAL A 51 1.84 -0.99 -0.59
CA VAL A 51 0.88 0.00 -0.08
C VAL A 51 -0.55 -0.49 -0.33
N VAL A 52 -0.85 -0.86 -1.57
CA VAL A 52 -2.21 -1.28 -1.96
C VAL A 52 -2.62 -2.53 -1.19
N ILE A 53 -1.82 -3.59 -1.23
CA ILE A 53 -2.13 -4.84 -0.52
C ILE A 53 -2.06 -4.65 1.00
N GLY A 54 -1.11 -3.85 1.49
CA GLY A 54 -0.98 -3.56 2.92
C GLY A 54 -2.20 -2.83 3.49
N LEU A 55 -2.71 -1.81 2.79
CA LEU A 55 -3.94 -1.11 3.18
C LEU A 55 -5.15 -2.04 3.15
N LEU A 56 -5.28 -2.87 2.11
CA LEU A 56 -6.37 -3.86 2.03
C LEU A 56 -6.36 -4.83 3.20
N LEU A 57 -5.20 -5.39 3.54
CA LEU A 57 -5.06 -6.30 4.68
C LEU A 57 -5.29 -5.60 6.02
N PHE A 58 -4.76 -4.37 6.16
CA PHE A 58 -4.93 -3.56 7.36
C PHE A 58 -6.41 -3.30 7.64
N SER A 59 -7.12 -2.77 6.64
CA SER A 59 -8.55 -2.50 6.72
C SER A 59 -9.36 -3.78 6.89
N SER A 60 -8.97 -4.88 6.24
CA SER A 60 -9.65 -6.16 6.40
C SER A 60 -9.54 -6.68 7.84
N GLY A 61 -8.35 -6.58 8.44
CA GLY A 61 -8.14 -6.95 9.82
C GLY A 61 -8.91 -6.06 10.80
N TYR A 62 -8.92 -4.75 10.56
CA TYR A 62 -9.69 -3.81 11.37
C TYR A 62 -11.20 -4.09 11.31
N ILE A 63 -11.78 -4.23 10.10
CA ILE A 63 -13.22 -4.50 9.90
C ILE A 63 -13.63 -5.85 10.51
N SER A 64 -12.76 -6.86 10.42
CA SER A 64 -13.01 -8.21 10.95
C SER A 64 -12.63 -8.35 12.43
N SER A 65 -12.06 -7.31 13.04
CA SER A 65 -11.44 -7.36 14.37
C SER A 65 -10.36 -8.45 14.53
N LEU A 66 -9.69 -8.79 13.43
CA LEU A 66 -8.59 -9.76 13.39
C LEU A 66 -7.25 -9.03 13.43
N LYS A 67 -6.53 -9.17 14.55
CA LYS A 67 -5.24 -8.50 14.76
C LYS A 67 -4.16 -8.94 13.76
N LEU A 68 -4.13 -10.22 13.39
CA LEU A 68 -3.09 -10.77 12.52
C LEU A 68 -3.04 -10.10 11.13
N PRO A 69 -4.11 -10.09 10.30
CA PRO A 69 -4.10 -9.38 9.02
C PRO A 69 -3.91 -7.87 9.18
N GLN A 70 -4.38 -7.29 10.30
CA GLN A 70 -4.15 -5.88 10.61
C GLN A 70 -2.66 -5.55 10.76
N HIS A 71 -1.92 -6.32 11.56
CA HIS A 71 -0.48 -6.12 11.75
C HIS A 71 0.32 -6.40 10.47
N ILE A 72 -0.04 -7.45 9.72
CA ILE A 72 0.62 -7.73 8.43
C ILE A 72 0.44 -6.54 7.47
N GLY A 73 -0.80 -6.02 7.36
CA GLY A 73 -1.08 -4.85 6.55
C GLY A 73 -0.30 -3.61 6.96
N ALA A 74 -0.25 -3.33 8.26
CA ALA A 74 0.52 -2.20 8.81
C ALA A 74 2.02 -2.33 8.50
N ILE A 75 2.62 -3.52 8.66
CA ILE A 75 4.03 -3.76 8.35
C ILE A 75 4.28 -3.53 6.85
N MET A 76 3.41 -4.02 5.97
CA MET A 76 3.55 -3.79 4.53
C MET A 76 3.51 -2.29 4.17
N VAL A 77 2.57 -1.53 4.72
CA VAL A 77 2.49 -0.07 4.48
C VAL A 77 3.73 0.66 4.99
N VAL A 78 4.22 0.31 6.18
CA VAL A 78 5.44 0.91 6.76
C VAL A 78 6.67 0.61 5.92
N THR A 79 6.82 -0.63 5.45
CA THR A 79 7.95 -1.00 4.57
C THR A 79 7.89 -0.28 3.22
N SER A 80 6.69 -0.10 2.64
CA SER A 80 6.52 0.72 1.44
C SER A 80 6.86 2.18 1.65
N TRP A 81 6.41 2.76 2.76
CA TRP A 81 6.69 4.15 3.11
C TRP A 81 8.19 4.39 3.17
N PHE A 82 8.89 3.51 3.89
CA PHE A 82 10.32 3.60 4.10
C PHE A 82 11.10 3.44 2.78
N THR A 83 10.76 2.42 1.99
CA THR A 83 11.41 2.19 0.69
C THR A 83 11.17 3.36 -0.28
N THR A 84 9.94 3.88 -0.36
CA THR A 84 9.61 5.03 -1.21
C THR A 84 10.33 6.31 -0.78
N SER A 85 10.45 6.54 0.53
CA SER A 85 11.19 7.68 1.09
C SER A 85 12.69 7.63 0.74
N ILE A 86 13.30 6.44 0.78
CA ILE A 86 14.70 6.25 0.40
C ILE A 86 14.88 6.42 -1.12
N VAL A 87 14.03 5.81 -1.93
CA VAL A 87 14.13 5.86 -3.40
C VAL A 87 13.91 7.27 -3.92
N SER A 88 12.91 7.99 -3.41
CA SER A 88 12.62 9.38 -3.80
C SER A 88 13.79 10.32 -3.49
N ARG A 89 14.42 10.15 -2.32
CA ARG A 89 15.66 10.86 -1.95
C ARG A 89 16.82 10.52 -2.89
N LYS A 90 17.07 9.23 -3.15
CA LYS A 90 18.16 8.78 -4.05
C LYS A 90 18.00 9.31 -5.46
N ARG A 91 16.77 9.40 -5.97
CA ARG A 91 16.46 9.94 -7.29
C ARG A 91 16.41 11.48 -7.33
N LYS A 92 16.75 12.17 -6.22
CA LYS A 92 16.65 13.64 -6.06
C LYS A 92 15.28 14.21 -6.46
N LYS A 93 14.22 13.39 -6.40
CA LYS A 93 12.84 13.80 -6.75
C LYS A 93 12.25 14.74 -5.70
N VAL A 94 12.78 14.72 -4.49
CA VAL A 94 12.32 15.50 -3.34
C VAL A 94 13.50 16.18 -2.66
N SER A 95 13.27 17.37 -2.11
CA SER A 95 14.30 18.09 -1.34
C SER A 95 14.69 17.30 -0.08
N PHE A 96 15.89 17.56 0.45
CA PHE A 96 16.37 16.93 1.68
C PHE A 96 15.41 17.17 2.86
N VAL A 97 14.89 18.40 2.98
CA VAL A 97 13.91 18.79 4.02
C VAL A 97 12.61 18.01 3.88
N THR A 98 12.09 17.89 2.65
CA THR A 98 10.87 17.14 2.37
C THR A 98 11.05 15.65 2.68
N SER A 99 12.20 15.07 2.36
CA SER A 99 12.50 13.67 2.67
C SER A 99 12.55 13.40 4.17
N ILE A 100 13.15 14.31 4.96
CA ILE A 100 13.16 14.21 6.42
C ILE A 100 11.75 14.34 7.00
N ALA A 101 10.95 15.30 6.50
CA ALA A 101 9.57 15.48 6.94
C ALA A 101 8.71 14.23 6.68
N LEU A 102 8.89 13.56 5.54
CA LEU A 102 8.23 12.29 5.25
C LEU A 102 8.70 11.20 6.24
N ILE A 103 10.00 11.03 6.47
CA ILE A 103 10.46 10.03 7.44
C ILE A 103 9.84 10.27 8.83
N LEU A 104 9.83 11.52 9.30
CA LEU A 104 9.23 11.89 10.58
C LEU A 104 7.72 11.61 10.64
N LEU A 105 6.97 11.94 9.58
CA LEU A 105 5.54 11.66 9.51
C LEU A 105 5.25 10.15 9.63
N GLY A 106 6.08 9.32 8.99
CA GLY A 106 5.97 7.86 9.12
C GLY A 106 6.25 7.37 10.54
N VAL A 107 7.28 7.90 11.21
CA VAL A 107 7.62 7.56 12.60
C VAL A 107 6.48 7.92 13.55
N ILE A 108 5.87 9.10 13.38
CA ILE A 108 4.71 9.51 14.16
C ILE A 108 3.54 8.54 13.91
N GLY A 109 3.27 8.19 12.66
CA GLY A 109 2.22 7.22 12.31
C GLY A 109 2.43 5.85 12.99
N ILE A 110 3.67 5.36 13.03
CA ILE A 110 4.03 4.10 13.70
C ILE A 110 3.84 4.21 15.22
N ALA A 111 4.25 5.34 15.82
CA ALA A 111 4.10 5.58 17.25
C ALA A 111 2.63 5.63 17.67
N VAL A 112 1.80 6.36 16.90
CA VAL A 112 0.35 6.41 17.10
C VAL A 112 -0.27 5.02 16.96
N TYR A 113 0.10 4.29 15.91
CA TYR A 113 -0.39 2.93 15.70
C TYR A 113 -0.05 1.99 16.86
N SER A 114 1.19 2.05 17.35
CA SER A 114 1.66 1.23 18.48
C SER A 114 0.98 1.58 19.81
N CYS A 115 0.55 2.84 19.97
CA CYS A 115 -0.16 3.31 21.17
C CYS A 115 -1.65 2.91 21.18
N LEU A 116 -2.25 2.73 19.99
CA LEU A 116 -3.68 2.45 19.82
C LEU A 116 -4.05 0.96 19.81
N ILE A 117 -3.09 0.04 19.84
CA ILE A 117 -3.29 -1.41 19.62
C ILE A 117 -3.17 -2.25 20.89
#